data_AF-A0A0F9N4T7-F1
#
_entry.id   AF-A0A0F9N4T7-F1
#
_cell.length_a   1.000
_cell.length_b   1.000
_cell.length_c   1.000
_cell.angle_alpha   90.00
_cell.angle_beta   90.00
_cell.angle_gamma   90.00
#
_symmetry.space_group_name_H-M   'P 1'
#
loop_
_entity.id
_entity.type
_entity.pdbx_description
1 polymer ?
#
loop_
_entity_poly.entity_id
_entity_poly.type
_entity_poly.pdbx_seq_one_letter_code
_entity_poly.pdbx_strand_id
1 'polypeptide(L)'
;MIVTVLRRRLIFAPIKPSSVIKHFDGIEHIFSFYNLAREYLPEDVDKLMLKEYSTAAGEFVKLFSKRYFPIMRNRHYYYGERVESGILKSVTKNVVVEWHGMREWEYDSGGQMSSGRLLASVICVCPIEEGSRIPVLERFQKLVGDNFKLPVEGLPLAQVETALADSPYPGLLLWCRWLFSQTGNVWLGTAGRSPSPDWDRETVDQLAADWVNYPGMAAQMAEFDKWLKVDVKKRSAEILKYIRTRPKSLAEVFVGRSRDWNELPQEGNND
;
A
#
# COMPACT_ATOMS: atom_id res chain seq x y z
N MET A 1 6.55 -13.71 38.47
CA MET A 1 7.03 -15.03 38.00
C MET A 1 8.53 -15.04 37.65
N ILE A 2 9.03 -14.06 36.88
CA ILE A 2 10.47 -13.93 36.49
C ILE A 2 11.41 -13.81 37.71
N VAL A 3 11.06 -13.00 38.71
CA VAL A 3 11.85 -12.82 39.94
C VAL A 3 11.97 -14.14 40.73
N THR A 4 10.94 -14.97 40.74
CA THR A 4 10.91 -16.25 41.47
C THR A 4 11.77 -17.32 40.80
N VAL A 5 11.82 -17.34 39.46
CA VAL A 5 12.68 -18.25 38.67
C VAL A 5 14.16 -17.87 38.78
N LEU A 6 14.46 -16.56 38.72
CA LEU A 6 15.82 -16.05 38.95
C LEU A 6 16.30 -16.33 40.38
N ARG A 7 15.44 -16.13 41.38
CA ARG A 7 15.75 -16.42 42.79
C ARG A 7 16.07 -17.90 43.04
N ARG A 8 15.33 -18.84 42.44
CA ARG A 8 15.59 -20.28 42.60
C ARG A 8 16.91 -20.74 41.94
N ARG A 9 17.36 -20.10 40.87
CA ARG A 9 18.58 -20.50 40.14
C ARG A 9 19.86 -19.82 40.65
N LEU A 10 19.76 -18.62 41.23
CA LEU A 10 20.89 -17.93 41.87
C LEU A 10 21.40 -18.61 43.15
N ILE A 11 20.59 -19.48 43.76
CA ILE A 11 20.93 -20.17 45.01
C ILE A 11 21.91 -21.35 44.79
N PHE A 12 22.02 -21.91 43.58
CA PHE A 12 22.70 -23.19 43.36
C PHE A 12 24.02 -23.17 42.58
N ALA A 13 24.43 -22.06 41.95
CA ALA A 13 25.78 -21.89 41.38
C ALA A 13 26.02 -20.43 40.92
N PRO A 14 27.28 -19.95 40.85
CA PRO A 14 27.61 -18.69 40.22
C PRO A 14 27.25 -18.74 38.72
N ILE A 15 26.18 -18.03 38.36
CA ILE A 15 25.76 -17.89 36.96
C ILE A 15 26.74 -16.95 36.28
N LYS A 16 27.34 -17.36 35.15
CA LYS A 16 28.18 -16.47 34.35
C LYS A 16 27.35 -15.24 33.95
N PRO A 17 27.86 -14.00 34.10
CA PRO A 17 27.12 -12.78 33.74
C PRO A 17 26.56 -12.82 32.31
N SER A 18 27.30 -13.41 31.37
CA SER A 18 26.84 -13.62 29.98
C SER A 18 25.64 -14.56 29.84
N SER A 19 25.49 -15.55 30.72
CA SER A 19 24.31 -16.40 30.80
C SER A 19 23.13 -15.65 31.38
N VAL A 20 23.34 -14.74 32.34
CA VAL A 20 22.29 -13.86 32.88
C VAL A 20 21.80 -12.90 31.80
N ILE A 21 22.71 -12.23 31.08
CA ILE A 21 22.38 -11.29 29.98
C ILE A 21 21.52 -11.96 28.89
N LYS A 22 21.80 -13.22 28.52
CA LYS A 22 20.94 -13.99 27.59
C LYS A 22 19.50 -14.24 28.10
N HIS A 23 19.26 -14.18 29.41
CA HIS A 23 17.92 -14.28 29.99
C HIS A 23 17.23 -12.91 30.15
N PHE A 24 17.99 -11.81 30.07
CA PHE A 24 17.45 -10.44 30.01
C PHE A 24 17.24 -9.95 28.56
N ASP A 25 17.88 -10.60 27.59
CA ASP A 25 17.68 -10.34 26.17
C ASP A 25 16.20 -10.58 25.81
N GLY A 26 15.52 -9.51 25.40
CA GLY A 26 14.09 -9.50 25.09
C GLY A 26 13.12 -9.18 26.21
N ILE A 27 13.58 -8.90 27.45
CA ILE A 27 12.71 -8.42 28.53
C ILE A 27 12.12 -7.04 28.20
N GLU A 28 12.88 -6.17 27.55
CA GLU A 28 12.38 -4.88 27.06
C GLU A 28 11.17 -5.05 26.13
N HIS A 29 11.22 -6.03 25.21
CA HIS A 29 10.09 -6.34 24.34
C HIS A 29 8.86 -6.83 25.10
N ILE A 30 9.05 -7.59 26.18
CA ILE A 30 7.93 -8.04 27.03
C ILE A 30 7.28 -6.84 27.74
N PHE A 31 8.06 -5.90 28.25
CA PHE A 31 7.52 -4.68 28.86
C PHE A 31 6.83 -3.77 27.84
N SER A 32 7.46 -3.54 26.68
CA SER A 32 6.85 -2.78 25.59
C SER A 32 5.53 -3.41 25.15
N PHE A 33 5.50 -4.73 24.95
CA PHE A 33 4.27 -5.45 24.64
C PHE A 33 3.17 -5.26 25.69
N TYR A 34 3.53 -5.34 26.98
CA TYR A 34 2.56 -5.15 28.05
C TYR A 34 1.99 -3.73 28.05
N ASN A 35 2.83 -2.72 27.81
CA ASN A 35 2.37 -1.33 27.69
C ASN A 35 1.41 -1.17 26.51
N LEU A 36 1.72 -1.76 25.35
CA LEU A 36 0.82 -1.78 24.19
C LEU A 36 -0.52 -2.46 24.52
N ALA A 37 -0.47 -3.63 25.17
CA ALA A 37 -1.69 -4.35 25.56
C ALA A 37 -2.54 -3.52 26.52
N ARG A 38 -1.94 -2.86 27.51
CA ARG A 38 -2.66 -1.96 28.43
C ARG A 38 -3.29 -0.76 27.73
N GLU A 39 -2.60 -0.19 26.76
CA GLU A 39 -3.04 1.04 26.10
C GLU A 39 -4.15 0.80 25.08
N TYR A 40 -4.06 -0.29 24.32
CA TYR A 40 -4.96 -0.54 23.19
C TYR A 40 -6.00 -1.65 23.45
N LEU A 41 -5.75 -2.56 24.40
CA LEU A 41 -6.63 -3.66 24.80
C LEU A 41 -6.66 -3.83 26.34
N PRO A 42 -6.96 -2.77 27.12
CA PRO A 42 -6.90 -2.81 28.58
C PRO A 42 -7.77 -3.92 29.18
N GLU A 43 -8.87 -4.27 28.53
CA GLU A 43 -9.83 -5.26 29.01
C GLU A 43 -9.31 -6.71 28.88
N ASP A 44 -8.38 -6.95 27.97
CA ASP A 44 -7.82 -8.28 27.68
C ASP A 44 -6.43 -8.48 28.29
N VAL A 45 -5.83 -7.44 28.91
CA VAL A 45 -4.43 -7.46 29.32
C VAL A 45 -4.11 -8.62 30.28
N ASP A 46 -4.95 -8.85 31.30
CA ASP A 46 -4.69 -9.90 32.29
C ASP A 46 -4.73 -11.29 31.65
N LYS A 47 -5.67 -11.51 30.72
CA LYS A 47 -5.77 -12.75 29.95
C LYS A 47 -4.57 -12.96 29.05
N LEU A 48 -4.06 -11.89 28.42
CA LEU A 48 -2.85 -11.94 27.59
C LEU A 48 -1.62 -12.28 28.42
N MET A 49 -1.50 -11.74 29.64
CA MET A 49 -0.34 -11.93 30.52
C MET A 49 -0.25 -13.32 31.16
N LEU A 50 -1.33 -14.10 31.15
CA LEU A 50 -1.33 -15.51 31.59
C LEU A 50 -0.77 -16.47 30.53
N LYS A 51 -0.57 -16.01 29.29
CA LYS A 51 -0.10 -16.83 28.17
C LYS A 51 1.41 -16.75 28.01
N GLU A 52 1.97 -17.74 27.32
CA GLU A 52 3.33 -17.63 26.80
C GLU A 52 3.42 -16.42 25.85
N TYR A 53 4.51 -15.66 25.90
CA TYR A 53 4.69 -14.40 25.16
C TYR A 53 4.35 -14.51 23.67
N SER A 54 4.81 -15.57 23.00
CA SER A 54 4.52 -15.86 21.58
C SER A 54 3.02 -15.98 21.29
N THR A 55 2.29 -16.65 22.18
CA THR A 55 0.84 -16.84 22.09
C THR A 55 0.08 -15.57 22.47
N ALA A 56 0.54 -14.85 23.49
CA ALA A 56 -0.03 -13.59 23.93
C ALA A 56 0.00 -12.55 22.79
N ALA A 57 1.12 -12.42 22.10
CA ALA A 57 1.26 -11.48 21.01
C ALA A 57 0.44 -11.85 19.77
N GLY A 58 0.33 -13.14 19.44
CA GLY A 58 -0.58 -13.59 18.38
C GLY A 58 -2.04 -13.25 18.68
N GLU A 59 -2.47 -13.42 19.93
CA GLU A 59 -3.82 -13.06 20.39
C GLU A 59 -4.01 -11.53 20.43
N PHE A 60 -3.01 -10.76 20.87
CA PHE A 60 -3.02 -9.29 20.80
C PHE A 60 -3.23 -8.82 19.36
N VAL A 61 -2.46 -9.33 18.40
CA VAL A 61 -2.60 -8.98 16.97
C VAL A 61 -4.03 -9.26 16.49
N LYS A 62 -4.61 -10.40 16.85
CA LYS A 62 -5.97 -10.77 16.48
C LYS A 62 -7.02 -9.83 17.09
N LEU A 63 -6.93 -9.55 18.38
CA LEU A 63 -7.87 -8.70 19.10
C LEU A 63 -7.77 -7.24 18.65
N PHE A 64 -6.54 -6.72 18.51
CA PHE A 64 -6.26 -5.41 17.97
C PHE A 64 -6.82 -5.28 16.55
N SER A 65 -6.54 -6.25 15.68
CA SER A 65 -6.99 -6.22 14.28
C SER A 65 -8.51 -6.26 14.15
N LYS A 66 -9.21 -6.84 15.13
CA LYS A 66 -10.67 -6.84 15.18
C LYS A 66 -11.23 -5.46 15.59
N ARG A 67 -10.49 -4.72 16.41
CA ARG A 67 -10.93 -3.44 16.99
C ARG A 67 -10.55 -2.23 16.16
N TYR A 68 -9.36 -2.22 15.57
CA TYR A 68 -8.80 -1.06 14.88
C TYR A 68 -8.63 -1.33 13.38
N PHE A 69 -7.55 -2.02 13.02
CA PHE A 69 -7.20 -2.34 11.63
C PHE A 69 -6.25 -3.54 11.58
N PRO A 70 -6.16 -4.27 10.46
CA PRO A 70 -5.29 -5.42 10.34
C PRO A 70 -3.81 -5.06 10.55
N ILE A 71 -3.19 -5.69 11.53
CA ILE A 71 -1.73 -5.74 11.62
C ILE A 71 -1.25 -6.81 10.64
N MET A 72 -0.29 -6.47 9.78
CA MET A 72 0.17 -7.36 8.72
C MET A 72 0.68 -8.67 9.31
N ARG A 73 0.04 -9.76 8.89
CA ARG A 73 0.58 -11.12 9.02
C ARG A 73 1.46 -11.35 7.82
N ASN A 74 2.73 -10.99 7.91
CA ASN A 74 3.65 -11.18 6.81
C ASN A 74 3.57 -12.66 6.35
N ARG A 75 3.13 -12.89 5.09
CA ARG A 75 2.62 -14.20 4.61
C ARG A 75 3.61 -15.36 4.74
N HIS A 76 4.88 -15.08 5.01
CA HIS A 76 5.94 -16.08 5.16
C HIS A 76 6.21 -16.51 6.60
N TYR A 77 5.48 -15.96 7.59
CA TYR A 77 5.94 -16.02 8.98
C TYR A 77 4.88 -16.49 10.01
N TYR A 78 3.70 -16.91 9.54
CA TYR A 78 2.64 -17.48 10.37
C TYR A 78 2.30 -18.88 9.84
N TYR A 79 3.21 -19.85 10.04
CA TYR A 79 2.90 -21.27 9.87
C TYR A 79 2.25 -21.78 11.16
N GLY A 80 0.91 -21.72 11.23
CA GLY A 80 0.13 -22.16 12.41
C GLY A 80 -0.07 -21.08 13.48
N GLU A 81 -0.27 -21.50 14.75
CA GLU A 81 -0.56 -20.61 15.89
C GLU A 81 0.69 -19.95 16.51
N ARG A 82 1.90 -20.20 15.98
CA ARG A 82 3.16 -19.67 16.52
C ARG A 82 3.69 -18.52 15.68
N VAL A 83 3.90 -17.39 16.33
CA VAL A 83 4.56 -16.21 15.76
C VAL A 83 6.08 -16.38 15.92
N GLU A 84 6.84 -16.29 14.83
CA GLU A 84 8.29 -16.28 14.92
C GLU A 84 8.79 -15.09 15.75
N SER A 85 9.84 -15.31 16.54
CA SER A 85 10.42 -14.30 17.45
C SER A 85 10.81 -12.99 16.76
N GLY A 86 11.11 -13.00 15.46
CA GLY A 86 11.42 -11.82 14.67
C GLY A 86 10.22 -10.85 14.51
N ILE A 87 9.01 -11.37 14.30
CA ILE A 87 7.80 -10.53 14.16
C ILE A 87 7.42 -9.90 15.50
N LEU A 88 7.60 -10.64 16.59
CA LEU A 88 7.31 -10.17 17.95
C LEU A 88 8.18 -8.97 18.34
N LYS A 89 9.44 -8.95 17.87
CA LYS A 89 10.33 -7.79 18.00
C LYS A 89 9.87 -6.62 17.13
N SER A 90 9.30 -6.89 15.95
CA SER A 90 8.78 -5.83 15.06
C SER A 90 7.51 -5.19 15.60
N VAL A 91 6.54 -5.99 16.08
CA VAL A 91 5.26 -5.52 16.63
C VAL A 91 5.47 -4.66 17.87
N THR A 92 6.50 -4.90 18.66
CA THR A 92 6.78 -4.09 19.87
C THR A 92 7.56 -2.81 19.59
N LYS A 93 8.12 -2.67 18.37
CA LYS A 93 8.86 -1.47 17.96
C LYS A 93 7.94 -0.51 17.23
N ASN A 94 7.27 -0.98 16.18
CA ASN A 94 6.45 -0.18 15.30
C ASN A 94 5.14 -0.90 14.96
N VAL A 95 4.15 -0.14 14.50
CA VAL A 95 2.92 -0.67 13.94
C VAL A 95 3.27 -1.37 12.62
N VAL A 96 2.98 -2.66 12.53
CA VAL A 96 3.27 -3.45 11.33
C VAL A 96 2.04 -3.44 10.42
N VAL A 97 2.09 -2.64 9.36
CA VAL A 97 0.98 -2.45 8.41
C VAL A 97 1.37 -2.91 7.01
N GLU A 98 0.38 -3.42 6.26
CA GLU A 98 0.55 -3.69 4.84
C GLU A 98 0.06 -2.48 4.05
N TRP A 99 1.01 -1.73 3.49
CA TRP A 99 0.67 -0.60 2.65
C TRP A 99 0.15 -1.07 1.28
N HIS A 100 -0.97 -0.47 0.86
CA HIS A 100 -1.65 -0.75 -0.40
C HIS A 100 -1.50 0.39 -1.42
N GLY A 101 -0.60 1.34 -1.17
CA GLY A 101 -0.21 2.34 -2.16
C GLY A 101 0.67 1.77 -3.26
N MET A 102 0.87 2.58 -4.30
CA MET A 102 1.65 2.20 -5.47
C MET A 102 3.12 1.99 -5.12
N ARG A 103 3.70 0.86 -5.54
CA ARG A 103 5.14 0.63 -5.43
C ARG A 103 5.81 0.95 -6.75
N GLU A 104 7.01 1.52 -6.67
CA GLU A 104 7.83 1.93 -7.81
C GLU A 104 7.98 0.81 -8.86
N TRP A 105 8.46 -0.36 -8.42
CA TRP A 105 8.64 -1.52 -9.28
C TRP A 105 7.32 -2.03 -9.90
N GLU A 106 6.16 -1.77 -9.31
CA GLU A 106 4.90 -2.20 -9.92
C GLU A 106 4.58 -1.40 -11.20
N TYR A 107 5.21 -0.24 -11.40
CA TYR A 107 5.12 0.52 -12.63
C TYR A 107 5.98 -0.09 -13.74
N ASP A 108 7.23 -0.43 -13.43
CA ASP A 108 8.21 -0.90 -14.41
C ASP A 108 8.15 -2.41 -14.68
N SER A 109 7.67 -3.20 -13.72
CA SER A 109 7.83 -4.67 -13.72
C SER A 109 7.10 -5.44 -14.82
N GLY A 110 6.47 -4.78 -15.79
CA GLY A 110 5.70 -5.47 -16.85
C GLY A 110 4.59 -6.38 -16.32
N GLY A 111 4.30 -6.33 -15.02
CA GLY A 111 3.33 -7.19 -14.34
C GLY A 111 1.93 -7.00 -14.90
N GLN A 112 1.00 -7.90 -14.58
CA GLN A 112 -0.39 -7.76 -14.98
C GLN A 112 -1.05 -6.54 -14.31
N MET A 113 -0.83 -5.34 -14.85
CA MET A 113 -1.59 -4.16 -14.48
C MET A 113 -3.07 -4.42 -14.74
N SER A 114 -3.90 -4.04 -13.78
CA SER A 114 -5.33 -4.00 -14.01
C SER A 114 -5.64 -2.97 -15.11
N SER A 115 -6.80 -3.10 -15.75
CA SER A 115 -7.18 -2.22 -16.85
C SER A 115 -7.33 -0.77 -16.37
N GLY A 116 -7.86 -0.57 -15.16
CA GLY A 116 -8.03 0.73 -14.53
C GLY A 116 -6.71 1.41 -14.22
N ARG A 117 -5.76 0.65 -13.65
CA ARG A 117 -4.39 1.11 -13.46
C ARG A 117 -3.73 1.50 -14.78
N LEU A 118 -3.80 0.62 -15.79
CA LEU A 118 -3.19 0.87 -17.09
C LEU A 118 -3.74 2.15 -17.73
N LEU A 119 -5.06 2.32 -17.73
CA LEU A 119 -5.71 3.52 -18.26
C LEU A 119 -5.32 4.78 -17.48
N ALA A 120 -5.24 4.70 -16.14
CA ALA A 120 -4.78 5.82 -15.32
C ALA A 120 -3.32 6.21 -15.65
N SER A 121 -2.41 5.24 -15.83
CA SER A 121 -1.02 5.49 -16.23
C SER A 121 -0.90 6.07 -17.65
N VAL A 122 -1.87 5.79 -18.53
CA VAL A 122 -1.96 6.40 -19.86
C VAL A 122 -2.51 7.82 -19.79
N ILE A 123 -3.41 8.13 -18.86
CA ILE A 123 -3.97 9.47 -18.75
C ILE A 123 -2.99 10.41 -18.04
N CYS A 124 -2.34 9.94 -16.99
CA CYS A 124 -1.45 10.73 -16.15
C CYS A 124 -0.02 10.81 -16.70
N VAL A 125 0.69 11.85 -16.26
CA VAL A 125 2.16 11.88 -16.31
C VAL A 125 2.72 10.74 -15.44
N CYS A 126 3.87 10.18 -15.83
CA CYS A 126 4.59 9.20 -15.02
C CYS A 126 5.06 9.84 -13.70
N PRO A 127 4.73 9.27 -12.53
CA PRO A 127 5.14 9.83 -11.24
C PRO A 127 6.55 9.38 -10.78
N ILE A 128 7.23 8.50 -11.53
CA ILE A 128 8.52 7.89 -11.14
C ILE A 128 9.66 8.47 -11.97
N GLU A 129 9.87 7.94 -13.17
CA GLU A 129 10.99 8.28 -14.05
C GLU A 129 10.52 8.62 -15.46
N GLU A 130 11.26 9.53 -16.11
CA GLU A 130 11.08 9.89 -17.51
C GLU A 130 11.48 8.70 -18.39
N GLY A 131 10.57 8.22 -19.25
CA GLY A 131 10.79 7.03 -20.11
C GLY A 131 10.01 5.78 -19.67
N SER A 132 9.70 5.59 -18.39
CA SER A 132 8.91 4.43 -17.90
C SER A 132 7.48 4.36 -18.45
N ARG A 133 7.02 5.43 -19.11
CA ARG A 133 5.68 5.51 -19.71
C ARG A 133 5.58 4.84 -21.08
N ILE A 134 6.69 4.67 -21.81
CA ILE A 134 6.67 4.08 -23.15
C ILE A 134 6.07 2.65 -23.13
N PRO A 135 6.52 1.72 -22.25
CA PRO A 135 5.94 0.38 -22.21
C PRO A 135 4.46 0.36 -21.84
N VAL A 136 4.00 1.31 -21.01
CA VAL A 136 2.59 1.48 -20.63
C VAL A 136 1.75 1.84 -21.85
N LEU A 137 2.24 2.82 -22.65
CA LEU A 137 1.55 3.28 -23.86
C LEU A 137 1.48 2.19 -24.91
N GLU A 138 2.59 1.49 -25.19
CA GLU A 138 2.63 0.37 -26.13
C GLU A 138 1.65 -0.74 -25.75
N ARG A 139 1.62 -1.09 -24.46
CA ARG A 139 0.68 -2.10 -23.95
C ARG A 139 -0.76 -1.67 -24.11
N PHE A 140 -1.07 -0.42 -23.79
CA PHE A 140 -2.41 0.10 -23.95
C PHE A 140 -2.82 0.12 -25.43
N GLN A 141 -1.92 0.56 -26.31
CA GLN A 141 -2.13 0.56 -27.76
C GLN A 141 -2.38 -0.85 -28.30
N LYS A 142 -1.68 -1.88 -27.82
CA LYS A 142 -1.98 -3.29 -28.16
C LYS A 142 -3.40 -3.72 -27.74
N LEU A 143 -3.93 -3.16 -26.65
CA LEU A 143 -5.28 -3.48 -26.17
C LEU A 143 -6.39 -2.73 -26.92
N VAL A 144 -6.15 -1.48 -27.29
CA VAL A 144 -7.20 -0.61 -27.86
C VAL A 144 -7.07 -0.41 -29.39
N GLY A 145 -5.89 -0.67 -29.95
CA GLY A 145 -5.50 -0.45 -31.35
C GLY A 145 -4.96 0.97 -31.62
N ASP A 146 -4.48 1.20 -32.85
CA ASP A 146 -3.72 2.41 -33.24
C ASP A 146 -4.55 3.71 -33.34
N ASN A 147 -5.88 3.61 -33.27
CA ASN A 147 -6.77 4.75 -33.50
C ASN A 147 -6.86 5.74 -32.31
N PHE A 148 -6.01 5.59 -31.29
CA PHE A 148 -6.10 6.35 -30.05
C PHE A 148 -5.01 7.42 -29.95
N LYS A 149 -5.41 8.70 -30.04
CA LYS A 149 -4.49 9.84 -29.82
C LYS A 149 -4.16 10.06 -28.34
N LEU A 150 -3.17 9.36 -27.82
CA LEU A 150 -2.76 9.52 -26.42
C LEU A 150 -1.87 10.76 -26.24
N PRO A 151 -1.97 11.48 -25.12
CA PRO A 151 -0.97 12.50 -24.79
C PRO A 151 0.37 11.81 -24.57
N VAL A 152 1.43 12.24 -25.27
CA VAL A 152 2.77 11.60 -25.22
C VAL A 152 3.41 11.71 -23.84
N GLU A 153 3.10 12.78 -23.10
CA GLU A 153 3.60 12.98 -21.73
C GLU A 153 2.58 12.64 -20.65
N GLY A 154 1.30 12.53 -21.00
CA GLY A 154 0.21 12.45 -20.01
C GLY A 154 -0.24 13.82 -19.52
N LEU A 155 -1.21 13.82 -18.61
CA LEU A 155 -1.75 15.01 -17.95
C LEU A 155 -1.27 15.06 -16.49
N PRO A 156 -0.82 16.23 -15.99
CA PRO A 156 -0.57 16.42 -14.57
C PRO A 156 -1.81 16.06 -13.74
N LEU A 157 -1.63 15.49 -12.55
CA LEU A 157 -2.74 15.01 -11.73
C LEU A 157 -3.81 16.09 -11.53
N ALA A 158 -3.44 17.32 -11.19
CA ALA A 158 -4.38 18.43 -11.01
C ALA A 158 -5.29 18.70 -12.23
N GLN A 159 -4.77 18.51 -13.45
CA GLN A 159 -5.56 18.64 -14.68
C GLN A 159 -6.52 17.45 -14.85
N VAL A 160 -6.08 16.24 -14.50
CA VAL A 160 -6.93 15.04 -14.49
C VAL A 160 -8.06 15.17 -13.48
N GLU A 161 -7.77 15.65 -12.26
CA GLU A 161 -8.78 15.91 -11.24
C GLU A 161 -9.81 16.93 -11.71
N THR A 162 -9.36 18.01 -12.35
CA THR A 162 -10.25 19.02 -12.93
C THR A 162 -11.11 18.44 -14.06
N ALA A 163 -10.53 17.60 -14.93
CA ALA A 163 -11.25 16.97 -16.03
C ALA A 163 -12.28 15.93 -15.53
N LEU A 164 -12.00 15.26 -14.42
CA LEU A 164 -12.81 14.17 -13.86
C LEU A 164 -13.72 14.58 -12.69
N ALA A 165 -13.68 15.83 -12.24
CA ALA A 165 -14.38 16.32 -11.04
C ALA A 165 -15.87 15.91 -11.00
N ASP A 166 -16.60 16.07 -12.11
CA ASP A 166 -18.03 15.67 -12.21
C ASP A 166 -18.21 14.47 -13.15
N SER A 167 -17.18 13.63 -13.28
CA SER A 167 -17.26 12.46 -14.15
C SER A 167 -18.07 11.33 -13.51
N PRO A 168 -18.72 10.48 -14.32
CA PRO A 168 -19.32 9.24 -13.84
C PRO A 168 -18.28 8.15 -13.52
N TYR A 169 -16.98 8.50 -13.47
CA TYR A 169 -15.86 7.56 -13.34
C TYR A 169 -15.06 7.79 -12.04
N PRO A 170 -15.67 7.75 -10.84
CA PRO A 170 -14.97 8.03 -9.59
C PRO A 170 -13.81 7.05 -9.33
N GLY A 171 -13.96 5.78 -9.73
CA GLY A 171 -12.88 4.80 -9.61
C GLY A 171 -11.65 5.13 -10.48
N LEU A 172 -11.83 5.77 -11.65
CA LEU A 172 -10.70 6.23 -12.47
C LEU A 172 -9.92 7.33 -11.77
N LEU A 173 -10.63 8.31 -11.20
CA LEU A 173 -10.01 9.40 -10.45
C LEU A 173 -9.21 8.86 -9.25
N LEU A 174 -9.75 7.85 -8.55
CA LEU A 174 -9.03 7.16 -7.48
C LEU A 174 -7.79 6.42 -7.98
N TRP A 175 -7.85 5.73 -9.12
CA TRP A 175 -6.67 5.14 -9.75
C TRP A 175 -5.61 6.18 -10.07
N CYS A 176 -5.99 7.32 -10.66
CA CYS A 176 -5.06 8.42 -10.95
C CYS A 176 -4.42 8.96 -9.67
N ARG A 177 -5.20 9.21 -8.61
CA ARG A 177 -4.66 9.66 -7.31
C ARG A 177 -3.73 8.64 -6.67
N TRP A 178 -4.06 7.36 -6.77
CA TRP A 178 -3.27 6.25 -6.25
C TRP A 178 -1.87 6.20 -6.88
N LEU A 179 -1.75 6.51 -8.17
CA LEU A 179 -0.43 6.58 -8.85
C LEU A 179 0.51 7.62 -8.21
N PHE A 180 -0.04 8.70 -7.68
CA PHE A 180 0.72 9.80 -7.07
C PHE A 180 0.70 9.77 -5.55
N SER A 181 0.18 8.69 -4.93
CA SER A 181 0.05 8.63 -3.47
C SER A 181 -0.87 9.71 -2.87
N GLN A 182 -1.81 10.26 -3.65
CA GLN A 182 -2.68 11.39 -3.28
C GLN A 182 -4.16 11.00 -3.15
N THR A 183 -4.44 9.82 -2.61
CA THR A 183 -5.82 9.33 -2.42
C THR A 183 -6.56 10.00 -1.27
N GLY A 184 -5.84 10.69 -0.38
CA GLY A 184 -6.37 11.20 0.89
C GLY A 184 -6.60 10.11 1.94
N ASN A 185 -6.06 8.90 1.72
CA ASN A 185 -6.16 7.77 2.64
C ASN A 185 -4.80 7.11 2.78
N VAL A 186 -4.27 7.02 3.99
CA VAL A 186 -2.90 6.54 4.24
C VAL A 186 -2.66 5.13 3.71
N TRP A 187 -3.66 4.24 3.73
CA TRP A 187 -3.50 2.86 3.25
C TRP A 187 -3.24 2.78 1.75
N LEU A 188 -3.87 3.68 0.97
CA LEU A 188 -3.74 3.76 -0.48
C LEU A 188 -2.71 4.81 -0.95
N GLY A 189 -2.36 5.76 -0.09
CA GLY A 189 -1.40 6.84 -0.38
C GLY A 189 0.03 6.52 0.03
N THR A 190 0.27 5.38 0.66
CA THR A 190 1.59 5.05 1.21
C THR A 190 2.26 3.95 0.39
N ALA A 191 3.41 4.25 -0.21
CA ALA A 191 4.16 3.30 -1.05
C ALA A 191 4.95 2.29 -0.20
N GLY A 192 5.32 1.14 -0.78
CA GLY A 192 5.91 0.00 -0.06
C GLY A 192 7.26 0.20 0.65
N ARG A 193 7.92 1.35 0.52
CA ARG A 193 9.14 1.72 1.29
C ARG A 193 8.87 2.74 2.41
N SER A 194 7.62 2.97 2.74
CA SER A 194 7.25 3.99 3.73
C SER A 194 7.63 3.58 5.14
N PRO A 195 7.88 4.56 6.04
CA PRO A 195 8.26 4.29 7.42
C PRO A 195 7.25 3.37 8.11
N SER A 196 7.75 2.50 8.98
CA SER A 196 6.90 1.76 9.92
C SER A 196 6.40 2.76 10.97
N PRO A 197 5.08 3.01 11.08
CA PRO A 197 4.57 4.02 12.01
C PRO A 197 4.88 3.66 13.46
N ASP A 198 5.10 4.66 14.29
CA ASP A 198 5.30 4.45 15.73
C ASP A 198 4.00 4.04 16.43
N TRP A 199 4.15 3.44 17.61
CA TRP A 199 3.02 3.18 18.49
C TRP A 199 2.70 4.42 19.33
N ASP A 200 1.84 5.27 18.79
CA ASP A 200 1.21 6.36 19.54
C ASP A 200 -0.29 6.45 19.19
N ARG A 201 -1.06 7.06 20.08
CA ARG A 201 -2.52 7.10 19.99
C ARG A 201 -3.00 7.87 18.76
N GLU A 202 -2.34 8.98 18.42
CA GLU A 202 -2.70 9.80 17.26
C GLU A 202 -2.52 9.00 15.96
N THR A 203 -1.37 8.34 15.80
CA THR A 203 -1.09 7.47 14.67
C THR A 203 -2.09 6.31 14.57
N VAL A 204 -2.36 5.61 15.67
CA VAL A 204 -3.31 4.47 15.67
C VAL A 204 -4.73 4.93 15.35
N ASP A 205 -5.18 6.05 15.93
CA ASP A 205 -6.52 6.58 15.68
C ASP A 205 -6.67 7.04 14.23
N GLN A 206 -5.65 7.69 13.65
CA GLN A 206 -5.64 8.08 12.24
C GLN A 206 -5.65 6.86 11.30
N LEU A 207 -4.81 5.85 11.57
CA LEU A 207 -4.78 4.60 10.79
C LEU A 207 -6.12 3.88 10.86
N ALA A 208 -6.76 3.84 12.03
CA ALA A 208 -8.08 3.23 12.22
C ALA A 208 -9.18 4.02 11.47
N ALA A 209 -9.18 5.34 11.56
CA ALA A 209 -10.12 6.19 10.83
C ALA A 209 -9.99 5.99 9.30
N ASP A 210 -8.77 5.97 8.79
CA ASP A 210 -8.53 5.73 7.37
C ASP A 210 -8.88 4.29 6.96
N TRP A 211 -8.70 3.32 7.86
CA TRP A 211 -9.05 1.92 7.58
C TRP A 211 -10.55 1.73 7.38
N VAL A 212 -11.39 2.48 8.09
CA VAL A 212 -12.86 2.43 7.91
C VAL A 212 -13.26 2.82 6.47
N ASN A 213 -12.57 3.79 5.87
CA ASN A 213 -12.88 4.30 4.54
C ASN A 213 -12.21 3.50 3.41
N TYR A 214 -11.09 2.83 3.71
CA TYR A 214 -10.29 2.07 2.75
C TYR A 214 -11.11 1.07 1.89
N PRO A 215 -11.96 0.19 2.46
CA PRO A 215 -12.70 -0.79 1.69
C PRO A 215 -13.62 -0.17 0.63
N GLY A 216 -14.23 0.98 0.93
CA GLY A 216 -15.09 1.70 -0.01
C GLY A 216 -14.30 2.22 -1.21
N MET A 217 -13.14 2.82 -0.98
CA MET A 217 -12.26 3.30 -2.04
C MET A 217 -11.70 2.15 -2.90
N ALA A 218 -11.26 1.07 -2.26
CA ALA A 218 -10.79 -0.13 -2.95
C ALA A 218 -11.90 -0.78 -3.79
N ALA A 219 -13.13 -0.82 -3.27
CA ALA A 219 -14.30 -1.31 -4.02
C ALA A 219 -14.59 -0.44 -5.25
N GLN A 220 -14.56 0.88 -5.13
CA GLN A 220 -14.75 1.79 -6.27
C GLN A 220 -13.70 1.57 -7.37
N MET A 221 -12.43 1.40 -6.99
CA MET A 221 -11.35 1.07 -7.93
C MET A 221 -11.59 -0.28 -8.62
N ALA A 222 -12.00 -1.30 -7.88
CA ALA A 222 -12.27 -2.65 -8.39
C ALA A 222 -13.51 -2.71 -9.28
N GLU A 223 -14.58 -1.99 -8.91
CA GLU A 223 -15.81 -1.86 -9.71
C GLU A 223 -15.54 -1.16 -11.03
N PHE A 224 -14.77 -0.07 -11.01
CA PHE A 224 -14.32 0.59 -12.22
C PHE A 224 -13.50 -0.36 -13.11
N ASP A 225 -12.58 -1.12 -12.52
CA ASP A 225 -11.80 -2.13 -13.23
C ASP A 225 -12.71 -3.20 -13.88
N LYS A 226 -13.66 -3.74 -13.13
CA LYS A 226 -14.63 -4.73 -13.61
C LYS A 226 -15.47 -4.16 -14.74
N TRP A 227 -15.92 -2.91 -14.61
CA TRP A 227 -16.61 -2.19 -15.66
C TRP A 227 -15.68 -2.07 -16.89
N LEU A 228 -14.49 -1.51 -16.76
CA LEU A 228 -13.60 -1.31 -17.90
C LEU A 228 -13.30 -2.61 -18.66
N LYS A 229 -13.11 -3.73 -17.95
CA LYS A 229 -12.81 -5.06 -18.53
C LYS A 229 -13.89 -5.64 -19.43
N VAL A 230 -15.16 -5.25 -19.28
CA VAL A 230 -16.25 -5.76 -20.15
C VAL A 230 -16.02 -5.39 -21.61
N ASP A 231 -15.50 -4.18 -21.87
CA ASP A 231 -15.13 -3.73 -23.22
C ASP A 231 -14.06 -2.64 -23.10
N VAL A 232 -12.81 -3.08 -22.89
CA VAL A 232 -11.68 -2.18 -22.60
C VAL A 232 -11.51 -1.15 -23.71
N LYS A 233 -11.64 -1.57 -24.97
CA LYS A 233 -11.44 -0.69 -26.14
C LYS A 233 -12.51 0.40 -26.20
N LYS A 234 -13.79 0.04 -26.17
CA LYS A 234 -14.88 1.02 -26.27
C LYS A 234 -14.92 1.96 -25.07
N ARG A 235 -14.82 1.42 -23.85
CA ARG A 235 -14.91 2.19 -22.61
C ARG A 235 -13.72 3.13 -22.42
N SER A 236 -12.51 2.69 -22.81
CA SER A 236 -11.35 3.58 -22.84
C SER A 236 -11.53 4.72 -23.84
N ALA A 237 -12.11 4.46 -25.02
CA ALA A 237 -12.37 5.50 -26.02
C ALA A 237 -13.37 6.54 -25.50
N GLU A 238 -14.43 6.08 -24.83
CA GLU A 238 -15.43 6.94 -24.20
C GLU A 238 -14.79 7.86 -23.15
N ILE A 239 -13.94 7.32 -22.28
CA ILE A 239 -13.23 8.09 -21.23
C ILE A 239 -12.27 9.10 -21.85
N LEU A 240 -11.44 8.69 -22.80
CA LEU A 240 -10.47 9.58 -23.44
C LEU A 240 -11.19 10.70 -24.22
N LYS A 241 -12.31 10.38 -24.87
CA LYS A 241 -13.19 11.39 -25.49
C LYS A 241 -13.77 12.34 -24.44
N TYR A 242 -14.28 11.81 -23.33
CA TYR A 242 -14.85 12.58 -22.23
C TYR A 242 -13.84 13.60 -21.69
N ILE A 243 -12.63 13.15 -21.35
CA ILE A 243 -11.54 14.01 -20.90
C ILE A 243 -11.27 15.07 -21.97
N ARG A 244 -11.15 14.66 -23.26
CA ARG A 244 -10.87 15.55 -24.40
C ARG A 244 -11.82 16.74 -24.56
N THR A 245 -13.09 16.56 -24.19
CA THR A 245 -14.15 17.56 -24.39
C THR A 245 -14.26 18.59 -23.27
N ARG A 246 -13.49 18.46 -22.17
CA ARG A 246 -13.55 19.40 -21.05
C ARG A 246 -12.66 20.64 -21.32
N PRO A 247 -13.24 21.85 -21.30
CA PRO A 247 -12.59 23.08 -21.80
C PRO A 247 -11.43 23.60 -20.95
N LYS A 248 -11.18 23.04 -19.75
CA LYS A 248 -10.13 23.53 -18.85
C LYS A 248 -8.84 22.69 -18.84
N SER A 249 -8.78 21.54 -19.51
CA SER A 249 -7.67 20.59 -19.34
C SER A 249 -6.74 20.40 -20.54
N LEU A 250 -7.04 20.92 -21.74
CA LEU A 250 -6.46 20.34 -22.96
C LEU A 250 -6.12 21.28 -24.12
N ALA A 251 -6.68 22.49 -24.15
CA ALA A 251 -6.42 23.40 -25.26
C ALA A 251 -4.94 23.82 -25.36
N GLU A 252 -4.18 23.74 -24.26
CA GLU A 252 -2.75 24.08 -24.22
C GLU A 252 -1.83 22.85 -24.33
N VAL A 253 -2.26 21.66 -23.90
CA VAL A 253 -1.42 20.45 -23.85
C VAL A 253 -1.46 19.62 -25.15
N PHE A 254 -2.60 19.57 -25.85
CA PHE A 254 -2.73 18.77 -27.08
C PHE A 254 -2.21 19.48 -28.34
N VAL A 255 -2.04 20.81 -28.28
CA VAL A 255 -1.61 21.62 -29.43
C VAL A 255 -0.08 21.63 -29.61
N GLY A 256 0.70 21.26 -28.58
CA GLY A 256 2.16 21.38 -28.61
C GLY A 256 2.93 20.18 -29.18
N ARG A 257 2.47 18.93 -28.97
CA ARG A 257 3.19 17.70 -29.39
C ARG A 257 2.25 16.50 -29.59
N SER A 258 1.33 16.60 -30.54
CA SER A 258 0.78 15.40 -31.18
C SER A 258 1.86 14.84 -32.11
N ARG A 259 2.87 14.12 -31.59
CA ARG A 259 3.73 13.32 -32.47
C ARG A 259 2.88 12.19 -33.05
N ASP A 260 2.91 12.04 -34.37
CA ASP A 260 2.43 10.83 -34.99
C ASP A 260 3.36 9.70 -34.52
N TRP A 261 2.80 8.59 -34.04
CA TRP A 261 3.60 7.51 -33.43
C TRP A 261 4.57 6.86 -34.42
N ASN A 262 4.34 7.07 -35.71
CA ASN A 262 5.26 6.68 -36.80
C ASN A 262 6.58 7.49 -36.83
N GLU A 263 6.72 8.54 -36.00
CA GLU A 263 7.89 9.42 -35.96
C GLU A 263 8.82 9.16 -34.76
N LEU A 264 8.51 8.20 -33.88
CA LEU A 264 9.47 7.78 -32.85
C LEU A 264 10.59 6.97 -33.51
N PRO A 265 11.85 7.14 -33.07
CA PRO A 265 12.93 6.29 -33.56
C PRO A 265 12.56 4.85 -33.24
N GLN A 266 12.36 4.05 -34.29
CA GLN A 266 12.39 2.60 -34.18
C GLN A 266 13.80 2.31 -33.67
N GLU A 267 13.93 1.93 -32.39
CA GLU A 267 15.21 1.44 -31.90
C GLU A 267 15.62 0.30 -32.83
N GLY A 268 16.71 0.53 -33.56
CA GLY A 268 17.27 -0.47 -34.44
C GLY A 268 17.54 -1.71 -33.61
N ASN A 269 17.03 -2.84 -34.07
CA ASN A 269 17.58 -4.14 -33.72
C ASN A 269 19.09 -4.05 -33.91
N ASN A 270 19.83 -3.89 -32.81
CA ASN A 270 21.23 -4.23 -32.79
C ASN A 270 21.29 -5.72 -32.48
N ASP A 271 21.81 -6.44 -33.46
CA ASP A 271 22.06 -7.89 -33.49
C ASP A 271 22.75 -8.44 -32.24
#